data_AF-A0A2E4PR78-F1
#
_entry.id   AF-A0A2E4PR78-F1
#
_cell.length_a   1.000
_cell.length_b   1.000
_cell.length_c   1.000
_cell.angle_alpha   90.00
_cell.angle_beta   90.00
_cell.angle_gamma   90.00
#
_symmetry.space_group_name_H-M   'P 1'
#
loop_
_entity.id
_entity.type
_entity.pdbx_description
1 polymer ?
#
loop_
_entity_poly.entity_id
_entity_poly.type
_entity_poly.pdbx_seq_one_letter_code
_entity_poly.pdbx_strand_id
1 'polypeptide(L)'
;MSNEYATLIEESGSMRDLAEIALCMLRQQSAYGNLPLAQVCGPIFTGGFNNLTKNLDLFQYTISLLEKRGVAVFDQTVFQDAIIRITKYDPQDTSYKTVILKDFFRDIFCSGYIKIGYFIPTWKTS
;
A
#
# COMPACT_ATOMS: atom_id res chain seq x y z
N MET A 1 4.07 -11.53 -7.10
CA MET A 1 5.26 -10.66 -6.92
C MET A 1 6.49 -11.43 -7.35
N SER A 2 7.47 -10.81 -8.03
CA SER A 2 8.76 -11.48 -8.24
C SER A 2 9.44 -11.70 -6.89
N ASN A 3 10.19 -12.80 -6.74
CA ASN A 3 10.88 -13.15 -5.50
C ASN A 3 11.86 -12.05 -5.03
N GLU A 4 12.35 -11.24 -5.98
CA GLU A 4 13.29 -10.15 -5.76
C GLU A 4 12.70 -8.98 -4.94
N TYR A 5 11.46 -8.54 -5.22
CA TYR A 5 10.88 -7.42 -4.45
C TYR A 5 10.57 -7.80 -3.01
N ALA A 6 10.19 -9.06 -2.76
CA ALA A 6 9.93 -9.53 -1.39
C ALA A 6 11.18 -9.39 -0.52
N THR A 7 12.34 -9.83 -1.03
CA THR A 7 13.63 -9.69 -0.35
C THR A 7 14.00 -8.21 -0.14
N LEU A 8 13.87 -7.37 -1.18
CA LEU A 8 14.17 -5.94 -1.06
C LEU A 8 13.31 -5.23 0.00
N ILE A 9 12.02 -5.59 0.08
CA ILE A 9 11.10 -5.06 1.10
C ILE A 9 11.52 -5.53 2.49
N GLU A 10 11.87 -6.80 2.64
CA GLU A 10 12.27 -7.39 3.92
C GLU A 10 13.56 -6.76 4.47
N GLU A 11 14.56 -6.54 3.61
CA GLU A 11 15.87 -6.00 3.98
C GLU A 11 15.92 -4.48 4.15
N SER A 12 14.90 -3.76 3.66
CA SER A 12 14.83 -2.31 3.69
C SER A 12 14.98 -1.70 5.09
N GLY A 13 15.80 -0.65 5.23
CA GLY A 13 16.05 -0.01 6.52
C GLY A 13 15.16 1.19 6.82
N SER A 14 14.48 1.76 5.80
CA SER A 14 13.79 3.03 5.93
C SER A 14 12.52 3.14 5.07
N MET A 15 11.63 4.06 5.46
CA MET A 15 10.40 4.33 4.70
C MET A 15 10.68 4.85 3.29
N ARG A 16 11.79 5.56 3.10
CA ARG A 16 12.21 6.07 1.79
C ARG A 16 12.65 4.93 0.87
N ASP A 17 13.42 3.97 1.38
CA ASP A 17 13.80 2.79 0.60
C ASP A 17 12.55 2.01 0.17
N LEU A 18 11.56 1.85 1.07
CA LEU A 18 10.28 1.24 0.70
C LEU A 18 9.55 2.04 -0.40
N ALA A 19 9.59 3.37 -0.34
CA ALA A 19 8.98 4.23 -1.36
C ALA A 19 9.67 4.04 -2.72
N GLU A 20 11.00 3.97 -2.76
CA GLU A 20 11.77 3.71 -3.97
C GLU A 20 11.44 2.34 -4.57
N ILE A 21 11.33 1.30 -3.74
CA ILE A 21 10.91 -0.03 -4.18
C ILE A 21 9.49 0.02 -4.77
N ALA A 22 8.55 0.70 -4.10
CA ALA A 22 7.20 0.88 -4.60
C ALA A 22 7.17 1.61 -5.96
N LEU A 23 7.98 2.64 -6.14
CA LEU A 23 8.11 3.37 -7.41
C LEU A 23 8.67 2.48 -8.53
N CYS A 24 9.64 1.62 -8.23
CA CYS A 24 10.14 0.62 -9.18
C CYS A 24 9.04 -0.35 -9.61
N MET A 25 8.27 -0.87 -8.66
CA MET A 25 7.12 -1.74 -8.94
C MET A 25 6.08 -1.04 -9.82
N LEU A 26 5.72 0.21 -9.50
CA LEU A 26 4.77 1.01 -10.28
C LEU A 26 5.27 1.28 -11.70
N ARG A 27 6.55 1.65 -11.85
CA ARG A 27 7.17 1.86 -13.17
C ARG A 27 7.14 0.60 -14.00
N GLN A 28 7.46 -0.55 -13.41
CA GLN A 28 7.42 -1.84 -14.09
C GLN A 28 5.99 -2.20 -14.50
N GLN A 29 5.01 -2.08 -13.60
CA GLN A 29 3.61 -2.32 -13.92
C GLN A 29 3.13 -1.41 -15.06
N SER A 30 3.48 -0.12 -15.01
CA SER A 30 3.16 0.85 -16.04
C SER A 30 3.76 0.49 -17.41
N ALA A 31 4.99 -0.03 -17.45
CA ALA A 31 5.66 -0.41 -18.69
C ALA A 31 4.96 -1.59 -19.41
N TYR A 32 4.26 -2.44 -18.66
CA TYR A 32 3.46 -3.54 -19.21
C TYR A 32 2.07 -3.11 -19.72
N GLY A 33 1.78 -1.81 -19.80
CA GLY A 33 0.52 -1.28 -20.33
C GLY A 33 -0.65 -1.27 -19.33
N ASN A 34 -0.38 -1.54 -18.04
CA ASN A 34 -1.39 -1.63 -16.99
C ASN A 34 -1.85 -0.27 -16.45
N LEU A 35 -2.00 0.75 -17.31
CA LEU A 35 -2.43 2.08 -16.92
C LEU A 35 -3.91 2.33 -17.28
N PRO A 36 -4.65 3.09 -16.44
CA PRO A 36 -4.24 3.67 -15.16
C PRO A 36 -4.13 2.62 -14.03
N LEU A 37 -3.13 2.77 -13.15
CA LEU A 37 -3.08 1.96 -11.93
C LEU A 37 -4.06 2.53 -10.89
N ALA A 38 -4.77 1.63 -10.24
CA ALA A 38 -5.63 1.93 -9.11
C ALA A 38 -4.97 1.54 -7.78
N GLN A 39 -5.41 2.13 -6.69
CA GLN A 39 -5.06 1.73 -5.33
C GLN A 39 -6.32 1.61 -4.50
N VAL A 40 -6.40 0.56 -3.69
CA VAL A 40 -7.40 0.50 -2.62
C VAL A 40 -6.90 1.39 -1.47
N CYS A 41 -7.72 2.32 -1.02
CA CYS A 41 -7.36 3.34 -0.03
C CYS A 41 -8.13 3.14 1.28
N GLY A 42 -7.46 3.46 2.40
CA GLY A 42 -8.06 3.51 3.72
C GLY A 42 -7.09 3.13 4.85
N PRO A 43 -7.48 3.30 6.12
CA PRO A 43 -6.61 2.97 7.24
C PRO A 43 -6.54 1.46 7.49
N ILE A 44 -5.41 0.84 7.11
CA ILE A 44 -5.14 -0.58 7.39
C ILE A 44 -5.14 -0.88 8.90
N PHE A 45 -4.50 -0.02 9.68
CA PHE A 45 -4.32 -0.26 11.12
C PHE A 45 -5.57 -0.03 11.97
N THR A 46 -6.39 0.96 11.60
CA THR A 46 -7.46 1.51 12.46
C THR A 46 -8.82 1.58 11.76
N GLY A 47 -8.92 1.17 10.49
CA GLY A 47 -10.19 1.13 9.76
C GLY A 47 -11.08 -0.02 10.16
N GLY A 48 -12.36 0.08 9.81
CA GLY A 48 -13.34 -1.01 9.82
C GLY A 48 -13.40 -1.84 11.11
N PHE A 49 -12.65 -2.94 11.13
CA PHE A 49 -12.72 -3.97 12.15
C PHE A 49 -11.86 -3.70 13.40
N ASN A 50 -11.11 -2.59 13.45
CA ASN A 50 -10.11 -2.32 14.50
C ASN A 50 -9.13 -3.50 14.70
N ASN A 51 -8.86 -4.24 13.62
CA ASN A 51 -8.03 -5.42 13.65
C ASN A 51 -7.22 -5.47 12.36
N LEU A 52 -5.89 -5.41 12.52
CA LEU A 52 -4.95 -5.35 11.40
C LEU A 52 -5.13 -6.52 10.43
N THR A 53 -5.16 -7.76 10.93
CA THR A 53 -5.30 -8.96 10.09
C THR A 53 -6.60 -8.94 9.28
N LYS A 54 -7.74 -8.66 9.92
CA LYS A 54 -9.03 -8.58 9.23
C LYS A 54 -9.08 -7.46 8.19
N ASN A 55 -8.40 -6.35 8.47
CA ASN A 55 -8.31 -5.24 7.51
C ASN A 55 -7.43 -5.63 6.32
N LEU A 56 -6.29 -6.29 6.55
CA LEU A 56 -5.44 -6.83 5.47
C LEU A 56 -6.19 -7.83 4.61
N ASP A 57 -6.94 -8.77 5.22
CA ASP A 57 -7.77 -9.73 4.49
C ASP A 57 -8.80 -9.01 3.61
N LEU A 58 -9.43 -7.95 4.12
CA LEU A 58 -10.40 -7.16 3.36
C LEU A 58 -9.74 -6.38 2.21
N PHE A 59 -8.54 -5.83 2.44
CA PHE A 59 -7.75 -5.19 1.38
C PHE A 59 -7.41 -6.19 0.28
N GLN A 60 -6.84 -7.35 0.62
CA GLN A 60 -6.46 -8.39 -0.33
C GLN A 60 -7.67 -8.92 -1.10
N TYR A 61 -8.80 -9.12 -0.42
CA TYR A 61 -10.06 -9.49 -1.06
C TYR A 61 -10.51 -8.43 -2.07
N THR A 62 -10.46 -7.15 -1.70
CA THR A 62 -10.89 -6.04 -2.55
C THR A 62 -9.97 -5.88 -3.76
N ILE A 63 -8.65 -5.97 -3.57
CA ILE A 63 -7.65 -5.96 -4.64
C ILE A 63 -7.92 -7.11 -5.61
N SER A 64 -8.05 -8.34 -5.10
CA SER A 64 -8.35 -9.52 -5.91
C SER A 64 -9.64 -9.37 -6.71
N LEU A 65 -10.68 -8.74 -6.14
CA LEU A 65 -11.94 -8.49 -6.84
C LEU A 65 -11.79 -7.48 -7.98
N LEU A 66 -11.00 -6.42 -7.78
CA LEU A 66 -10.72 -5.41 -8.80
C LEU A 66 -9.87 -6.00 -9.94
N GLU A 67 -8.84 -6.78 -9.62
CA GLU A 67 -8.01 -7.46 -10.59
C GLU A 67 -8.82 -8.43 -11.46
N LYS A 68 -9.74 -9.21 -10.85
CA LYS A 68 -10.67 -10.08 -11.58
C LYS A 68 -11.60 -9.32 -12.53
N ARG A 69 -11.78 -8.01 -12.33
CA ARG A 69 -12.56 -7.12 -13.19
C ARG A 69 -11.70 -6.39 -14.23
N GLY A 70 -10.43 -6.76 -14.36
CA GLY A 70 -9.50 -6.14 -15.31
C GLY A 70 -8.94 -4.80 -14.86
N VAL A 71 -9.08 -4.45 -13.57
CA VAL A 71 -8.46 -3.25 -13.01
C VAL A 71 -7.05 -3.60 -12.58
N ALA A 72 -6.06 -2.89 -13.08
CA ALA A 72 -4.70 -3.00 -12.59
C ALA A 72 -4.56 -2.28 -11.24
N VAL A 73 -4.12 -2.99 -10.20
CA VAL A 73 -4.05 -2.46 -8.85
C VAL A 73 -2.62 -2.50 -8.33
N PHE A 74 -2.19 -1.39 -7.71
CA PHE A 74 -1.01 -1.36 -6.88
C PHE A 74 -1.35 -1.93 -5.50
N ASP A 75 -0.77 -3.10 -5.18
CA ASP A 75 -0.97 -3.75 -3.89
C ASP A 75 0.01 -3.20 -2.86
N GLN A 76 -0.48 -2.29 -2.02
CA GLN A 76 0.28 -1.72 -0.90
C GLN A 76 0.45 -2.69 0.29
N THR A 77 -0.35 -3.75 0.38
CA THR A 77 -0.39 -4.61 1.58
C THR A 77 0.91 -5.37 1.79
N VAL A 78 1.67 -5.56 0.71
CA VAL A 78 2.96 -6.24 0.70
C VAL A 78 4.06 -5.49 1.46
N PHE A 79 3.88 -4.18 1.68
CA PHE A 79 4.81 -3.35 2.45
C PHE A 79 4.48 -3.33 3.95
N GLN A 80 3.36 -3.93 4.36
CA GLN A 80 2.81 -3.74 5.70
C GLN A 80 3.76 -4.19 6.81
N ASP A 81 4.36 -5.37 6.68
CA ASP A 81 5.25 -5.91 7.72
C ASP A 81 6.53 -5.08 7.85
N ALA A 82 7.08 -4.63 6.72
CA ALA A 82 8.24 -3.74 6.70
C ALA A 82 7.92 -2.37 7.31
N ILE A 83 6.74 -1.82 7.03
CA ILE A 83 6.26 -0.57 7.64
C ILE A 83 6.15 -0.74 9.16
N ILE A 84 5.55 -1.83 9.65
CA ILE A 84 5.44 -2.13 11.08
C ILE A 84 6.83 -2.20 11.73
N ARG A 85 7.76 -2.92 11.09
CA ARG A 85 9.14 -3.09 11.56
C ARG A 85 9.88 -1.75 11.66
N ILE A 86 9.83 -0.93 10.61
CA ILE A 86 10.58 0.34 10.52
C ILE A 86 10.00 1.39 11.45
N THR A 87 8.66 1.50 11.50
CA THR A 87 7.99 2.50 12.35
C THR A 87 7.89 2.09 13.81
N LYS A 88 8.18 0.82 14.15
CA LYS A 88 7.93 0.23 15.46
C LYS A 88 6.50 0.52 15.92
N TYR A 89 5.53 0.23 15.04
CA TYR A 89 4.14 0.63 15.19
C TYR A 89 3.60 0.40 16.60
N ASP A 90 3.15 1.49 17.22
CA ASP A 90 2.38 1.52 18.46
C ASP A 90 0.98 2.07 18.14
N PRO A 91 -0.11 1.33 18.42
CA PRO A 91 -1.47 1.81 18.23
C PRO A 91 -1.81 3.13 18.93
N GLN A 92 -1.09 3.48 20.01
CA GLN A 92 -1.28 4.72 20.76
C GLN A 92 -0.47 5.89 20.20
N ASP A 93 0.58 5.61 19.41
CA ASP A 93 1.34 6.64 18.74
C ASP A 93 0.63 7.04 17.44
N THR A 94 0.50 8.35 17.18
CA THR A 94 -0.08 8.86 15.94
C THR A 94 0.99 9.40 14.97
N SER A 95 2.25 9.47 15.41
CA SER A 95 3.38 9.96 14.63
C SER A 95 3.63 9.12 13.38
N TYR A 96 3.39 7.80 13.46
CA TYR A 96 3.53 6.87 12.34
C TYR A 96 2.67 7.29 11.13
N LYS A 97 1.49 7.89 11.36
CA LYS A 97 0.59 8.33 10.28
C LYS A 97 1.27 9.38 9.41
N THR A 98 1.97 10.31 10.04
CA THR A 98 2.68 11.38 9.33
C THR A 98 3.85 10.82 8.54
N VAL A 99 4.62 9.91 9.16
CA VAL A 99 5.77 9.25 8.53
C VAL A 99 5.33 8.43 7.32
N ILE A 100 4.31 7.58 7.45
CA ILE A 100 3.79 6.79 6.33
C ILE A 100 3.27 7.69 5.20
N LEU A 101 2.51 8.73 5.51
CA LEU A 101 1.96 9.62 4.48
C LEU A 101 3.04 10.45 3.79
N LYS A 102 4.01 10.98 4.54
CA LYS A 102 5.03 11.90 4.00
C LYS A 102 6.23 11.18 3.39
N ASP A 103 6.69 10.09 3.99
CA ASP A 103 7.94 9.44 3.62
C ASP A 103 7.73 8.22 2.73
N PHE A 104 6.52 7.68 2.65
CA PHE A 104 6.18 6.56 1.77
C PHE A 104 5.15 6.94 0.70
N PHE A 105 3.93 7.31 1.09
CA PHE A 105 2.85 7.54 0.11
C PHE A 105 3.03 8.81 -0.72
N ARG A 106 3.68 9.85 -0.20
CA ARG A 106 3.87 11.11 -0.91
C ARG A 106 4.49 10.89 -2.29
N ASP A 107 5.61 10.17 -2.34
CA ASP A 107 6.35 10.00 -3.58
C ASP A 107 5.61 9.06 -4.55
N ILE A 108 4.92 8.05 -4.00
CA ILE A 108 4.01 7.17 -4.76
C ILE A 108 2.89 7.97 -5.44
N PHE A 109 2.17 8.84 -4.73
CA PHE A 109 1.09 9.62 -5.33
C PHE A 109 1.61 10.73 -6.25
N CYS A 110 2.72 11.39 -5.89
CA CYS A 110 3.35 12.41 -6.73
C CYS A 110 3.94 11.86 -8.04
N SER A 111 4.20 10.56 -8.13
CA SER A 111 4.70 9.91 -9.36
C SER A 111 3.72 9.97 -10.54
N GLY A 112 2.41 10.12 -10.27
CA GLY A 112 1.36 10.11 -11.30
C GLY A 112 1.00 8.73 -11.86
N TYR A 113 1.58 7.64 -11.35
CA TYR A 113 1.22 6.28 -11.77
C TYR A 113 -0.18 5.87 -11.28
N ILE A 114 -0.52 6.22 -10.04
CA ILE A 114 -1.82 5.92 -9.43
C ILE A 114 -2.81 7.04 -9.79
N LYS A 115 -3.87 6.70 -10.53
CA LYS A 115 -4.89 7.67 -10.98
C LYS A 115 -6.27 7.43 -10.42
N ILE A 116 -6.49 6.26 -9.80
CA ILE A 116 -7.80 5.85 -9.29
C ILE A 116 -7.63 5.37 -7.85
N GLY A 117 -8.36 5.99 -6.91
CA GLY A 117 -8.48 5.51 -5.53
C GLY A 117 -9.82 4.83 -5.32
N TYR A 118 -9.81 3.55 -4.92
CA TYR A 118 -11.00 2.82 -4.48
C TYR A 118 -11.07 2.80 -2.96
N PHE A 119 -12.15 3.32 -2.39
CA PHE A 119 -12.38 3.25 -0.95
C PHE A 119 -13.30 2.06 -0.63
N ILE A 120 -12.94 1.31 0.40
CA ILE A 120 -13.77 0.21 0.89
C ILE A 120 -15.08 0.81 1.46
N PRO A 121 -16.27 0.40 0.96
CA PRO A 121 -17.54 1.07 1.28
C PRO A 121 -17.90 1.13 2.77
N THR A 122 -17.39 0.20 3.58
CA THR A 122 -17.63 0.16 5.02
C THR A 122 -16.77 1.16 5.80
N TRP A 123 -15.85 1.88 5.14
CA TRP A 123 -14.90 2.81 5.76
C TRP A 123 -15.22 4.28 5.44
N LYS A 124 -16.50 4.58 5.19
CA LYS A 124 -16.98 5.94 4.85
C LYS A 124 -16.77 6.99 5.95
N THR A 125 -16.42 6.57 7.16
CA THR A 125 -16.20 7.46 8.33
C THR A 125 -14.75 7.47 8.80
N SER A 126 -13.83 6.89 8.04
CA SER A 126 -12.43 6.68 8.43
C SER A 126 -11.48 7.68 7.78
#